data_AF-A0A1E5PEV0-F1
#
_entry.id   AF-A0A1E5PEV0-F1
#
_cell.length_a   1.000
_cell.length_b   1.000
_cell.length_c   1.000
_cell.angle_alpha   90.00
_cell.angle_beta   90.00
_cell.angle_gamma   90.00
#
_symmetry.space_group_name_H-M   'P 1'
#
loop_
_entity.id
_entity.type
_entity.pdbx_description
1 polymer ?
#
loop_
_entity_poly.entity_id
_entity_poly.type
_entity_poly.pdbx_seq_one_letter_code
_entity_poly.pdbx_strand_id
1 'polypeptide(L)'
;MLKSLISRRTLTAVANAVRSVVAPVSLMLEAPVTTAPEPTGLYDADEMPAIEDIEAAAQRYAKAVDLARAGDRGKRGAKKVLDRLPAGRYGAWLVSRVASNRPRIELQPAAWSTLVDWARAHQV
;
A
#
# COMPACT_ATOMS: atom_id res chain seq x y z
N MET A 1 -4.58 -17.44 46.59
CA MET A 1 -5.73 -16.91 45.82
C MET A 1 -5.27 -16.16 44.57
N LEU A 2 -4.72 -16.84 43.55
CA LEU A 2 -4.19 -16.16 42.34
C LEU A 2 -4.61 -16.82 41.00
N LYS A 3 -5.68 -17.64 40.99
CA LYS A 3 -6.14 -18.35 39.79
C LYS A 3 -7.37 -17.72 39.09
N SER A 4 -7.99 -16.69 39.68
CA SER A 4 -9.24 -16.09 39.19
C SER A 4 -9.05 -14.99 38.12
N LEU A 5 -7.92 -14.26 38.16
CA LEU A 5 -7.69 -13.08 37.31
C LEU A 5 -7.28 -13.42 35.86
N ILE A 6 -6.69 -14.60 35.64
CA ILE A 6 -6.21 -15.04 34.32
C ILE A 6 -7.39 -15.46 33.42
N SER A 7 -8.44 -16.04 34.03
CA SER A 7 -9.64 -16.50 33.33
C SER A 7 -10.47 -15.34 32.76
N ARG A 8 -10.61 -14.24 33.51
CA ARG A 8 -11.35 -13.07 33.00
C ARG A 8 -10.64 -12.33 31.85
N ARG A 9 -9.30 -12.29 31.87
CA ARG A 9 -8.50 -11.60 30.83
C ARG A 9 -8.49 -12.33 29.49
N THR A 10 -8.54 -13.65 29.53
CA THR A 10 -8.57 -14.47 28.31
C THR A 10 -9.94 -14.39 27.63
N LEU A 11 -11.03 -14.39 28.42
CA LEU A 11 -12.38 -14.21 27.90
C LEU A 11 -12.61 -12.84 27.23
N THR A 12 -12.07 -11.75 27.81
CA THR A 12 -12.18 -10.42 27.21
C THR A 12 -11.35 -10.27 25.93
N ALA A 13 -10.19 -10.93 25.84
CA ALA A 13 -9.38 -10.93 24.62
C ALA A 13 -10.10 -11.63 23.45
N VAL A 14 -10.73 -12.78 23.71
CA VAL A 14 -11.52 -13.50 22.70
C VAL A 14 -12.75 -12.70 22.28
N ALA A 15 -13.47 -12.10 23.22
CA ALA A 15 -14.64 -11.26 22.91
C ALA A 15 -14.26 -10.03 22.07
N ASN A 16 -13.12 -9.38 22.37
CA ASN A 16 -12.62 -8.27 21.56
C ASN A 16 -12.18 -8.71 20.16
N ALA A 17 -11.59 -9.90 20.01
CA ALA A 17 -11.22 -10.45 18.71
C ALA A 17 -12.46 -10.75 17.85
N VAL A 18 -13.49 -11.38 18.43
CA VAL A 18 -14.76 -11.64 17.72
C VAL A 18 -15.44 -10.33 17.34
N ARG A 19 -15.50 -9.34 18.25
CA ARG A 19 -16.08 -8.02 17.96
C ARG A 19 -15.30 -7.28 16.87
N SER A 20 -13.98 -7.42 16.83
CA SER A 20 -13.13 -6.82 15.79
C SER A 20 -13.33 -7.42 14.41
N VAL A 21 -13.82 -8.66 14.29
CA VAL A 21 -14.10 -9.30 13.00
C VAL A 21 -15.54 -9.06 12.57
N VAL A 22 -16.49 -9.10 13.51
CA VAL A 22 -17.92 -8.91 13.21
C VAL A 22 -18.24 -7.45 12.88
N ALA A 23 -17.67 -6.48 13.61
CA ALA A 23 -17.93 -5.07 13.38
C ALA A 23 -17.59 -4.57 11.95
N PRO A 24 -16.44 -4.90 11.34
CA PRO A 24 -16.16 -4.50 9.96
C PRO A 24 -17.02 -5.25 8.94
N VAL A 25 -17.39 -6.51 9.19
CA VAL A 25 -18.24 -7.29 8.28
C VAL A 25 -19.65 -6.71 8.20
N SER A 26 -20.21 -6.24 9.33
CA SER A 26 -21.50 -5.52 9.32
C SER A 26 -21.46 -4.20 8.56
N LEU A 27 -20.30 -3.52 8.49
CA LEU A 27 -20.14 -2.29 7.70
C LEU A 27 -20.01 -2.57 6.19
N MET A 28 -19.70 -3.81 5.81
CA MET A 28 -19.51 -4.20 4.40
C MET A 28 -20.76 -4.80 3.77
N LEU A 29 -21.76 -5.16 4.59
CA LEU A 29 -22.95 -5.91 4.15
C LEU A 29 -24.05 -5.04 3.52
N GLU A 30 -23.96 -3.72 3.52
CA GLU A 30 -25.08 -2.88 3.05
C GLU A 30 -24.63 -1.57 2.40
N ALA A 31 -23.77 -1.68 1.38
CA ALA A 31 -23.76 -0.68 0.32
C ALA A 31 -24.66 -1.22 -0.81
N PRO A 32 -25.74 -0.52 -1.22
CA PRO A 32 -26.41 -0.87 -2.46
C PRO A 32 -25.35 -0.82 -3.56
N VAL A 33 -25.23 -1.89 -4.35
CA VAL A 33 -24.37 -1.92 -5.52
C VAL A 33 -25.01 -0.99 -6.55
N THR A 34 -24.78 0.31 -6.42
CA THR A 34 -25.05 1.27 -7.49
C THR A 34 -24.03 0.96 -8.57
N THR A 35 -24.45 0.24 -9.60
CA THR A 35 -23.65 0.03 -10.81
C THR A 35 -23.25 1.40 -11.32
N ALA A 36 -21.94 1.65 -11.37
CA ALA A 36 -21.42 2.84 -12.03
C ALA A 36 -21.91 2.84 -13.48
N PRO A 37 -22.16 4.01 -14.08
CA PRO A 37 -22.46 4.08 -15.51
C PRO A 37 -21.32 3.39 -16.28
N GLU A 38 -21.68 2.56 -17.25
CA GLU A 38 -20.70 1.87 -18.08
C GLU A 38 -19.76 2.91 -18.73
N PRO A 39 -18.44 2.66 -18.73
CA PRO A 39 -17.50 3.56 -19.37
C PRO A 39 -17.76 3.61 -20.88
N THR A 40 -17.51 4.78 -21.47
CA THR A 40 -17.61 4.95 -22.93
C THR A 40 -16.48 4.18 -23.64
N GLY A 41 -16.78 3.55 -24.77
CA GLY A 41 -15.78 2.87 -25.62
C GLY A 41 -15.57 1.38 -25.33
N LEU A 42 -16.58 0.70 -24.78
CA LEU A 42 -16.61 -0.77 -24.74
C LEU A 42 -16.94 -1.33 -26.13
N TYR A 43 -16.58 -2.59 -26.36
CA TYR A 43 -16.98 -3.30 -27.58
C TYR A 43 -18.49 -3.53 -27.57
N ASP A 44 -19.14 -3.19 -28.69
CA ASP A 44 -20.50 -3.63 -28.96
C ASP A 44 -20.53 -5.14 -29.26
N ALA A 45 -21.70 -5.77 -29.18
CA ALA A 45 -21.83 -7.23 -29.29
C ALA A 45 -21.30 -7.78 -30.62
N ASP A 46 -21.47 -7.01 -31.68
CA ASP A 46 -21.09 -7.30 -33.06
C ASP A 46 -19.61 -6.96 -33.35
N GLU A 47 -18.97 -6.19 -32.47
CA GLU A 47 -17.55 -5.83 -32.53
C GLU A 47 -16.68 -6.67 -31.58
N MET A 48 -17.31 -7.56 -30.79
CA MET A 48 -16.62 -8.37 -29.79
C MET A 48 -15.56 -9.28 -30.47
N PRO A 49 -14.28 -9.17 -30.08
CA PRO A 49 -13.24 -10.06 -30.62
C PRO A 49 -13.49 -11.51 -30.21
N ALA A 50 -12.88 -12.44 -30.94
CA ALA A 50 -12.95 -13.86 -30.62
C ALA A 50 -12.41 -14.13 -29.21
N ILE A 51 -12.97 -15.13 -28.51
CA ILE A 51 -12.59 -15.46 -27.13
C ILE A 51 -11.09 -15.76 -27.04
N GLU A 52 -10.55 -16.44 -28.04
CA GLU A 52 -9.13 -16.79 -28.14
C GLU A 52 -8.24 -15.53 -28.18
N ASP A 53 -8.69 -14.47 -28.85
CA ASP A 53 -7.96 -13.20 -28.91
C ASP A 53 -8.00 -12.46 -27.56
N ILE A 54 -9.14 -12.49 -26.87
CA ILE A 54 -9.30 -11.92 -25.52
C ILE A 54 -8.37 -12.65 -24.54
N GLU A 55 -8.37 -13.98 -24.54
CA GLU A 55 -7.52 -14.78 -23.66
C GLU A 55 -6.03 -14.55 -23.97
N ALA A 56 -5.67 -14.53 -25.25
CA ALA A 56 -4.31 -14.26 -25.66
C ALA A 56 -3.87 -12.84 -25.26
N ALA A 57 -4.74 -11.84 -25.40
CA ALA A 57 -4.48 -10.47 -24.94
C ALA A 57 -4.29 -10.41 -23.42
N ALA A 58 -5.15 -11.08 -22.64
CA ALA A 58 -5.04 -11.13 -21.18
C ALA A 58 -3.73 -11.79 -20.73
N GLN A 59 -3.33 -12.90 -21.35
CA GLN A 59 -2.06 -13.57 -21.05
C GLN A 59 -0.84 -12.69 -21.38
N ARG A 60 -0.88 -11.98 -22.53
CA ARG A 60 0.19 -11.05 -22.90
C ARG A 60 0.30 -9.89 -21.91
N TYR A 61 -0.85 -9.34 -21.50
CA TYR A 61 -0.91 -8.28 -20.51
C TYR A 61 -0.30 -8.72 -19.17
N ALA A 62 -0.70 -9.88 -18.65
CA ALA A 62 -0.15 -10.42 -17.40
C ALA A 62 1.39 -10.56 -17.45
N LYS A 63 1.91 -11.15 -18.54
CA LYS A 63 3.36 -11.27 -18.77
C LYS A 63 4.06 -9.91 -18.80
N ALA A 64 3.47 -8.92 -19.48
CA ALA A 64 4.02 -7.57 -19.56
C ALA A 64 4.10 -6.89 -18.18
N VAL A 65 3.05 -7.04 -17.36
CA VAL A 65 3.03 -6.49 -15.98
C VAL A 65 4.12 -7.13 -15.13
N ASP A 66 4.32 -8.44 -15.23
CA ASP A 66 5.36 -9.13 -14.46
C ASP A 66 6.77 -8.71 -14.88
N LEU A 67 7.00 -8.54 -16.18
CA LEU A 67 8.25 -8.00 -16.72
C LEU A 67 8.49 -6.57 -16.21
N ALA A 68 7.47 -5.71 -16.22
CA ALA A 68 7.58 -4.34 -15.72
C ALA A 68 7.96 -4.33 -14.23
N ARG A 69 7.28 -5.14 -13.41
CA ARG A 69 7.59 -5.27 -11.97
C ARG A 69 8.98 -5.84 -11.72
N ALA A 70 9.41 -6.82 -12.51
CA ALA A 70 10.76 -7.37 -12.43
C ALA A 70 11.81 -6.30 -12.79
N GLY A 71 11.57 -5.52 -13.84
CA GLY A 71 12.39 -4.37 -14.22
C GLY A 71 12.50 -3.34 -13.10
N ASP A 72 11.39 -3.00 -12.45
CA ASP A 72 11.37 -2.09 -11.30
C ASP A 72 12.16 -2.60 -10.11
N ARG A 73 12.05 -3.90 -9.79
CA ARG A 73 12.87 -4.53 -8.73
C ARG A 73 14.35 -4.50 -9.12
N GLY A 74 14.68 -4.83 -10.37
CA GLY A 74 16.03 -4.75 -10.91
C GLY A 74 16.61 -3.35 -10.79
N LYS A 75 15.84 -2.31 -11.18
CA LYS A 75 16.22 -0.90 -11.05
C LYS A 75 16.50 -0.52 -9.59
N ARG A 76 15.63 -0.90 -8.65
CA ARG A 76 15.84 -0.63 -7.22
C ARG A 76 17.08 -1.35 -6.67
N GLY A 77 17.29 -2.60 -7.08
CA GLY A 77 18.46 -3.39 -6.70
C GLY A 77 19.77 -2.78 -7.21
N ALA A 78 19.82 -2.46 -8.51
CA ALA A 78 20.97 -1.81 -9.14
C ALA A 78 21.27 -0.45 -8.50
N LYS A 79 20.24 0.38 -8.28
CA LYS A 79 20.40 1.67 -7.61
C LYS A 79 21.02 1.52 -6.22
N LYS A 80 20.63 0.51 -5.45
CA LYS A 80 21.20 0.26 -4.11
C LYS A 80 22.70 -0.03 -4.14
N VAL A 81 23.19 -0.69 -5.19
CA VAL A 81 24.63 -0.94 -5.39
C VAL A 81 25.30 0.37 -5.80
N LEU A 82 24.78 1.06 -6.81
CA LEU A 82 25.35 2.30 -7.33
C LEU A 82 25.40 3.40 -6.26
N ASP A 83 24.40 3.50 -5.38
CA ASP A 83 24.34 4.49 -4.30
C ASP A 83 25.41 4.28 -3.22
N ARG A 84 26.01 3.08 -3.13
CA ARG A 84 27.08 2.79 -2.16
C ARG A 84 28.48 3.02 -2.69
N LEU A 85 28.64 3.21 -4.01
CA LEU A 85 29.96 3.38 -4.61
C LEU A 85 30.55 4.76 -4.28
N PRO A 86 31.81 4.85 -3.83
CA PRO A 86 32.55 6.10 -3.81
C PRO A 86 32.64 6.71 -5.22
N ALA A 87 32.87 8.02 -5.30
CA ALA A 87 33.17 8.66 -6.56
C ALA A 87 34.45 8.05 -7.17
N GLY A 88 34.41 7.72 -8.46
CA GLY A 88 35.49 6.98 -9.11
C GLY A 88 35.05 6.32 -10.41
N ARG A 89 36.00 5.69 -11.11
CA ARG A 89 35.76 4.98 -12.37
C ARG A 89 35.68 3.47 -12.12
N TYR A 90 34.62 2.84 -12.61
CA TYR A 90 34.35 1.42 -12.50
C TYR A 90 34.12 0.85 -13.91
N GLY A 91 35.20 0.31 -14.50
CA GLY A 91 35.20 -0.17 -15.88
C GLY A 91 34.86 0.95 -16.87
N ALA A 92 33.75 0.78 -17.58
CA ALA A 92 33.24 1.76 -18.54
C ALA A 92 32.48 2.94 -17.89
N TRP A 93 32.18 2.87 -16.59
CA TRP A 93 31.30 3.82 -15.92
C TRP A 93 32.06 4.78 -15.00
N LEU A 94 31.68 6.05 -15.00
CA LEU A 94 32.20 7.07 -14.09
C LEU A 94 31.11 7.45 -13.08
N VAL A 95 31.41 7.36 -11.78
CA VAL A 95 30.51 7.73 -10.70
C VAL A 95 30.98 9.07 -10.11
N SER A 96 30.14 10.10 -10.21
CA SER A 96 30.33 11.41 -9.59
C SER A 96 29.28 11.65 -8.51
N ARG A 97 29.67 12.19 -7.35
CA ARG A 97 28.76 12.57 -6.27
C ARG A 97 28.57 14.08 -6.28
N VAL A 98 27.32 14.52 -6.43
CA VAL A 98 26.93 15.93 -6.40
C VAL A 98 26.06 16.15 -5.16
N ALA A 99 26.40 17.13 -4.33
CA ALA A 99 25.58 17.50 -3.20
C ALA A 99 24.24 18.07 -3.70
N SER A 100 23.12 17.62 -3.12
CA SER A 100 21.81 18.19 -3.42
C SER A 100 21.69 19.56 -2.79
N ASN A 101 21.47 20.61 -3.59
CA ASN A 101 21.11 21.95 -3.11
C ASN A 101 19.61 22.10 -2.80
N ARG A 102 18.84 21.00 -2.82
CA ARG A 102 17.40 21.04 -2.53
C ARG A 102 17.19 21.22 -1.02
N PRO A 103 16.50 22.29 -0.55
CA PRO A 103 16.17 22.44 0.85
C PRO A 103 15.25 21.30 1.30
N ARG A 104 15.61 20.62 2.39
CA ARG A 104 14.78 19.60 3.02
C ARG A 104 13.73 20.33 3.86
N ILE A 105 12.46 20.24 3.48
CA ILE A 105 11.36 20.69 4.32
C ILE A 105 11.23 19.66 5.46
N GLU A 106 11.48 20.09 6.69
CA GLU A 106 11.22 19.29 7.88
C GLU A 106 9.72 19.32 8.18
N LEU A 107 9.03 18.19 8.00
CA LEU A 107 7.69 18.03 8.57
C LEU A 107 7.87 17.83 10.08
N GLN A 108 7.73 18.90 10.86
CA GLN A 108 7.60 18.79 12.29
C GLN A 108 6.19 18.23 12.61
N PRO A 109 6.05 17.13 13.36
CA PRO A 109 4.74 16.59 13.75
C PRO A 109 4.11 17.48 14.84
N ALA A 110 3.70 18.70 14.48
CA ALA A 110 3.20 19.71 15.42
C ALA A 110 1.73 19.55 15.83
N ALA A 111 1.06 18.46 15.43
CA ALA A 111 -0.40 18.33 15.60
C ALA A 111 -0.86 17.35 16.69
N TRP A 112 0.04 16.51 17.23
CA TRP A 112 -0.37 15.46 18.19
C TRP A 112 -0.17 15.88 19.66
N SER A 113 0.86 16.69 19.97
CA SER A 113 1.09 17.14 21.35
C SER A 113 0.04 18.15 21.80
N THR A 114 -0.32 19.10 20.95
CA THR A 114 -1.34 20.13 21.24
C THR A 114 -2.73 19.53 21.47
N LEU A 115 -3.08 18.45 20.76
CA LEU A 115 -4.35 17.74 20.91
C LEU A 115 -4.41 16.94 22.22
N VAL A 116 -3.31 16.30 22.61
CA VAL A 116 -3.18 15.58 23.89
C VAL A 116 -3.17 16.55 25.07
N ASP A 117 -2.51 17.71 24.92
CA ASP A 117 -2.47 18.76 25.95
C ASP A 117 -3.83 19.45 26.11
N TRP A 118 -4.57 19.68 25.01
CA TRP A 118 -5.94 20.19 25.04
C TRP A 118 -6.92 19.22 25.73
N ALA A 119 -6.84 17.92 25.40
CA ALA A 119 -7.70 16.89 25.98
C ALA A 119 -7.47 16.71 27.49
N ARG A 120 -6.21 16.87 27.96
CA ARG A 120 -5.85 16.80 29.38
C ARG A 120 -6.32 18.03 30.15
N ALA A 121 -6.40 19.20 29.51
CA ALA A 121 -6.87 20.45 30.12
C ALA A 121 -8.39 20.52 30.35
N HIS A 122 -9.18 19.71 29.62
CA HIS A 122 -10.65 19.74 29.67
C HIS A 122 -11.29 18.51 30.34
N GLN A 123 -10.50 17.72 31.08
CA GLN A 123 -10.96 16.59 31.90
C GLN A 123 -11.15 17.02 33.38
N VAL A 124 -11.98 18.04 33.61
CA VAL A 124 -12.50 18.40 34.94
C VAL A 124 -14.00 18.14 34.98
#